data_AF-A0AAE4ECG3-F1
#
_entry.id   AF-A0AAE4ECG3-F1
#
_cell.length_a   1.000
_cell.length_b   1.000
_cell.length_c   1.000
_cell.angle_alpha   90.00
_cell.angle_beta   90.00
_cell.angle_gamma   90.00
#
_symmetry.space_group_name_H-M   'P 1'
#
loop_
_entity.id
_entity.type
_entity.pdbx_description
1 polymer ?
#
loop_
_entity_poly.entity_id
_entity_poly.type
_entity_poly.pdbx_seq_one_letter_code
_entity_poly.pdbx_strand_id
1 'polypeptide(L)'
;FFKNASRQLNFNFSAKTNFSALAKALGVSESQLSEALDGQVRRLNDSSDSAVMMQEGDVSVLSVAAADPEPTWRTILNEFCATVPIPVKVLVGMQTGERASTEDAKDWAKTRMSRRTGFLTDLITDIVTRFWEFGFIPPAAGEEITVGWSDLLAPSQAEKIANMDKLADVAVKSTNAFGRSAITENEIRAAGELQALPELDDEVPPDGNKPKPDPLADPESEAEKSGDTAVES
;
A
#
# COMPACT_ATOMS: atom_id res chain seq x y z
N PHE A 1 -14.82 1.58 30.70
CA PHE A 1 -15.73 0.64 30.02
C PHE A 1 -16.01 -0.59 30.87
N PHE A 2 -15.08 -1.52 31.08
CA PHE A 2 -15.35 -2.80 31.77
C PHE A 2 -15.83 -2.70 33.23
N LYS A 3 -15.37 -1.69 33.99
CA LYS A 3 -15.77 -1.50 35.40
C LYS A 3 -17.24 -1.06 35.58
N ASN A 4 -17.84 -0.44 34.55
CA ASN A 4 -19.29 -0.12 34.57
C ASN A 4 -20.15 -1.28 34.05
N ALA A 5 -19.55 -2.24 33.33
CA ALA A 5 -20.24 -3.43 32.84
C ALA A 5 -20.19 -4.60 33.85
N SER A 6 -19.44 -4.48 34.94
CA SER A 6 -19.46 -5.47 36.01
C SER A 6 -20.84 -5.45 36.68
N ARG A 7 -21.54 -6.58 36.58
CA ARG A 7 -22.92 -6.78 37.06
C ARG A 7 -23.06 -6.28 38.51
N GLN A 8 -23.82 -5.21 38.70
CA GLN A 8 -24.29 -4.81 40.02
C GLN A 8 -25.68 -5.44 40.21
N LEU A 9 -25.82 -6.22 41.28
CA LEU A 9 -27.06 -6.91 41.62
C LEU A 9 -27.73 -6.12 42.72
N ASN A 10 -29.00 -5.77 42.53
CA ASN A 10 -29.82 -5.17 43.57
C ASN A 10 -30.73 -6.25 44.15
N PHE A 11 -30.60 -6.48 45.46
CA PHE A 11 -31.42 -7.42 46.23
C PHE A 11 -32.52 -6.65 46.94
N ASN A 12 -33.76 -6.87 46.52
CA ASN A 12 -34.92 -6.29 47.20
C ASN A 12 -35.60 -7.34 48.08
N PHE A 13 -35.63 -7.13 49.39
CA PHE A 13 -36.25 -8.04 50.35
C PHE A 13 -37.66 -7.58 50.74
N SER A 14 -38.62 -8.50 50.70
CA SER A 14 -40.00 -8.28 51.15
C SER A 14 -40.06 -8.13 52.69
N ALA A 15 -41.05 -7.41 53.21
CA ALA A 15 -41.27 -7.24 54.65
C ALA A 15 -41.58 -8.56 55.40
N LYS A 16 -41.87 -9.65 54.68
CA LYS A 16 -42.10 -10.99 55.24
C LYS A 16 -40.84 -11.87 55.25
N THR A 17 -39.71 -11.36 54.78
CA THR A 17 -38.45 -12.11 54.71
C THR A 17 -38.00 -12.52 56.11
N ASN A 18 -37.88 -13.83 56.35
CA ASN A 18 -37.37 -14.36 57.60
C ASN A 18 -35.86 -14.63 57.48
N PHE A 19 -35.06 -13.71 58.00
CA PHE A 19 -33.60 -13.78 57.96
C PHE A 19 -33.03 -15.04 58.67
N SER A 20 -33.74 -15.58 59.66
CA SER A 20 -33.38 -16.83 60.35
C SER A 20 -33.48 -18.05 59.43
N ALA A 21 -34.56 -18.11 58.65
CA ALA A 21 -34.79 -19.19 57.69
C ALA A 21 -33.82 -19.09 56.49
N LEU A 22 -33.49 -17.87 56.06
CA LEU A 22 -32.50 -17.61 55.00
C LEU A 22 -31.08 -18.03 55.43
N ALA A 23 -30.68 -17.71 56.67
CA ALA A 23 -29.41 -18.14 57.24
C ALA A 23 -29.31 -19.67 57.31
N LYS A 24 -30.39 -20.33 57.72
CA LYS A 24 -30.47 -21.80 57.76
C LYS A 24 -30.42 -22.44 56.37
N ALA A 25 -31.05 -21.83 55.36
CA ALA A 25 -31.00 -22.30 53.98
C ALA A 25 -29.60 -22.16 53.35
N LEU A 26 -28.84 -21.14 53.77
CA LEU A 26 -27.46 -20.93 53.34
C LEU A 26 -26.44 -21.71 54.19
N GLY A 27 -26.90 -22.42 55.23
CA GLY A 27 -26.04 -23.20 56.13
C GLY A 27 -25.14 -22.36 57.04
N VAL A 28 -25.48 -21.09 57.28
CA VAL A 28 -24.65 -20.13 58.02
C VAL A 28 -25.43 -19.57 59.22
N SER A 29 -24.71 -19.09 60.24
CA SER A 29 -25.35 -18.41 61.38
C SER A 29 -25.97 -17.07 60.95
N GLU A 30 -27.01 -16.60 61.66
CA GLU A 30 -27.62 -15.28 61.38
C GLU A 30 -26.60 -14.13 61.40
N SER A 31 -25.57 -14.23 62.26
CA SER A 31 -24.51 -13.22 62.35
C SER A 31 -23.62 -13.14 61.11
N GLN A 32 -23.58 -14.20 60.29
CA GLN A 32 -22.76 -14.31 59.09
C GLN A 32 -23.58 -14.24 57.80
N LEU A 33 -24.89 -13.97 57.92
CA LEU A 33 -25.80 -13.92 56.78
C LEU A 33 -25.40 -12.84 55.76
N SER A 34 -24.94 -11.67 56.23
CA SER A 34 -24.44 -10.60 55.37
C SER A 34 -23.23 -11.04 54.55
N GLU A 35 -22.26 -11.70 55.18
CA GLU A 35 -21.05 -12.19 54.52
C GLU A 35 -21.37 -13.35 53.55
N ALA A 36 -22.35 -14.18 53.87
CA ALA A 36 -22.85 -15.24 52.99
C ALA A 36 -23.57 -14.69 51.74
N LEU A 37 -24.30 -13.58 51.90
CA LEU A 37 -24.95 -12.86 50.79
C LEU A 37 -23.90 -12.17 49.91
N ASP A 38 -22.95 -11.45 50.50
CA ASP A 38 -21.81 -10.85 49.77
C ASP A 38 -21.01 -11.91 48.99
N GLY A 39 -20.80 -13.08 49.59
CA GLY A 39 -20.19 -14.23 48.93
C GLY A 39 -20.99 -14.75 47.73
N GLN A 40 -22.33 -14.74 47.80
CA GLN A 40 -23.19 -15.09 46.66
C GLN A 40 -23.12 -14.05 45.54
N VAL A 41 -23.09 -12.76 45.87
CA VAL A 41 -22.91 -11.68 44.88
C VAL A 41 -21.58 -11.86 44.15
N ARG A 42 -20.50 -12.12 44.90
CA ARG A 42 -19.18 -12.34 44.34
C ARG A 42 -19.14 -13.58 43.45
N ARG A 43 -19.71 -14.72 43.90
CA ARG A 43 -19.81 -15.93 43.07
C ARG A 43 -20.61 -15.71 41.79
N LEU A 44 -21.71 -14.96 41.85
CA LEU A 44 -22.52 -14.65 40.67
C LEU A 44 -21.82 -13.69 39.69
N ASN A 45 -20.91 -12.86 40.18
CA ASN A 45 -20.08 -12.00 39.35
C ASN A 45 -18.88 -12.75 38.75
N ASP A 46 -18.33 -13.72 39.48
CA ASP A 46 -17.14 -14.48 39.06
C ASP A 46 -17.48 -15.70 38.19
N SER A 47 -18.70 -16.22 38.27
CA SER A 47 -19.14 -17.42 37.55
C SER A 47 -20.49 -17.23 36.87
N SER A 48 -20.53 -17.60 35.58
CA SER A 48 -21.74 -17.55 34.75
C SER A 48 -22.79 -18.59 35.11
N ASP A 49 -22.41 -19.64 35.85
CA ASP A 49 -23.28 -20.76 36.24
C ASP A 49 -23.66 -20.70 37.75
N SER A 50 -23.41 -19.58 38.40
CA SER A 50 -23.81 -19.41 39.80
C SER A 50 -25.29 -19.06 39.91
N ALA A 51 -25.95 -19.63 40.91
CA ALA A 51 -27.32 -19.31 41.27
C ALA A 51 -27.36 -18.61 42.63
N VAL A 52 -28.27 -17.66 42.80
CA VAL A 52 -28.56 -17.03 44.08
C VAL A 52 -29.85 -17.63 44.63
N MET A 53 -29.82 -18.05 45.89
CA MET A 53 -31.00 -18.63 46.55
C MET A 53 -31.66 -17.54 47.39
N MET A 54 -32.91 -17.18 47.06
CA MET A 54 -33.70 -16.20 47.80
C MET A 54 -35.06 -16.80 48.18
N GLN A 55 -35.51 -16.49 49.39
CA GLN A 55 -36.80 -16.99 49.91
C GLN A 55 -37.98 -16.14 49.42
N GLU A 56 -37.81 -14.81 49.34
CA GLU A 56 -38.82 -13.87 48.83
C GLU A 56 -38.13 -12.54 48.44
N GLY A 57 -38.14 -12.16 47.16
CA GLY A 57 -37.50 -10.94 46.67
C GLY A 57 -37.18 -10.96 45.16
N ASP A 58 -37.08 -9.79 44.54
CA ASP A 58 -36.67 -9.64 43.14
C ASP A 58 -35.17 -9.37 43.06
N VAL A 59 -34.47 -10.12 42.20
CA VAL A 59 -33.07 -9.83 41.83
C VAL A 59 -33.07 -9.15 40.48
N SER A 60 -32.75 -7.85 40.48
CA SER A 60 -32.59 -7.09 39.24
C SER A 60 -31.11 -6.93 38.93
N VAL A 61 -30.74 -7.26 37.69
CA VAL A 61 -29.43 -6.92 37.15
C VAL A 61 -29.50 -5.49 36.67
N LEU A 62 -28.68 -4.60 37.24
CA LEU A 62 -28.44 -3.28 36.65
C LEU A 62 -27.56 -3.52 35.41
N SER A 63 -28.18 -3.87 34.28
CA SER A 63 -27.47 -4.04 33.02
C SER A 63 -27.13 -2.65 32.47
N VAL A 64 -25.89 -2.22 32.70
CA VAL A 64 -25.34 -1.11 31.94
C VAL A 64 -24.95 -1.68 30.59
N ALA A 65 -25.63 -1.23 29.52
CA ALA A 65 -25.20 -1.53 28.16
C ALA A 65 -23.75 -1.08 28.02
N ALA A 66 -22.85 -2.01 27.69
CA ALA A 66 -21.47 -1.67 27.41
C ALA A 66 -21.46 -0.72 26.20
N ALA A 67 -21.11 0.55 26.43
CA ALA A 67 -20.96 1.51 25.35
C ALA A 67 -19.87 1.04 24.38
N ASP A 68 -20.08 1.28 23.09
CA ASP A 68 -19.16 0.91 22.02
C ASP A 68 -17.76 1.50 22.29
N PRO A 69 -16.71 0.68 22.42
CA PRO A 69 -15.35 1.15 22.66
C PRO A 69 -14.67 1.70 21.40
N GLU A 70 -15.20 1.46 20.20
CA GLU A 70 -14.53 1.79 18.93
C GLU A 70 -14.15 3.28 18.81
N PRO A 71 -15.00 4.26 19.14
CA PRO A 71 -14.64 5.68 19.03
C PRO A 71 -13.47 6.07 19.94
N THR A 72 -13.40 5.48 21.14
CA THR A 72 -12.32 5.76 22.09
C THR A 72 -11.01 5.15 21.61
N TRP A 73 -11.07 3.91 21.12
CA TRP A 73 -9.90 3.23 20.56
C TRP A 73 -9.34 3.94 19.33
N ARG A 74 -10.21 4.36 18.39
CA ARG A 74 -9.79 5.11 17.19
C ARG A 74 -9.12 6.43 17.53
N THR A 75 -9.58 7.13 18.55
CA THR A 75 -9.00 8.40 19.00
C THR A 75 -7.58 8.20 19.52
N ILE A 76 -7.37 7.22 20.40
CA ILE A 76 -6.05 6.89 20.96
C ILE A 76 -5.08 6.43 19.86
N LEU A 77 -5.56 5.63 18.91
CA LEU A 77 -4.77 5.17 17.78
C LEU A 77 -4.32 6.34 16.89
N ASN A 78 -5.23 7.28 16.59
CA ASN A 78 -4.89 8.48 15.82
C ASN A 78 -3.89 9.37 16.56
N GLU A 79 -4.04 9.51 17.88
CA GLU A 79 -3.10 10.25 18.72
C GLU A 79 -1.70 9.63 18.69
N PHE A 80 -1.60 8.30 18.81
CA PHE A 80 -0.32 7.60 18.64
C PHE A 80 0.29 7.81 17.25
N CYS A 81 -0.52 7.69 16.20
CA CYS A 81 -0.07 7.90 14.82
C CYS A 81 0.25 9.37 14.50
N ALA A 82 -0.10 10.33 15.36
CA ALA A 82 0.36 11.71 15.24
C ALA A 82 1.79 11.87 15.79
N THR A 83 2.22 11.01 16.73
CA THR A 83 3.58 11.05 17.30
C THR A 83 4.63 10.38 16.42
N VAL A 84 4.23 9.40 15.63
CA VAL A 84 5.10 8.67 14.70
C VAL A 84 4.66 9.02 13.29
N PRO A 85 5.57 9.26 12.33
CA PRO A 85 5.18 9.58 10.96
C PRO A 85 4.71 8.33 10.18
N ILE A 86 3.85 7.50 10.76
CA ILE A 86 3.26 6.31 10.14
C ILE A 86 1.74 6.54 10.00
N PRO A 87 1.17 6.48 8.78
CA PRO A 87 -0.27 6.59 8.59
C PRO A 87 -1.03 5.46 9.29
N VAL A 88 -2.15 5.79 9.94
CA VAL A 88 -3.00 4.83 10.69
C VAL A 88 -3.41 3.63 9.86
N LYS A 89 -3.75 3.87 8.59
CA LYS A 89 -4.18 2.84 7.63
C LYS A 89 -3.06 1.86 7.29
N VAL A 90 -1.80 2.29 7.33
CA VAL A 90 -0.63 1.44 7.13
C VAL A 90 -0.31 0.68 8.41
N LEU A 91 -0.46 1.32 9.58
CA LEU A 91 -0.16 0.71 10.88
C LEU A 91 -1.15 -0.41 11.25
N VAL A 92 -2.44 -0.18 11.06
CA VAL A 92 -3.50 -1.13 11.43
C VAL A 92 -3.88 -2.06 10.28
N GLY A 93 -3.62 -1.64 9.04
CA GLY A 93 -4.14 -2.30 7.85
C GLY A 93 -5.52 -1.76 7.48
N MET A 94 -5.79 -1.72 6.19
CA MET A 94 -7.08 -1.30 5.68
C MET A 94 -8.12 -2.40 5.82
N GLN A 95 -9.28 -2.06 6.37
CA GLN A 95 -10.45 -2.96 6.34
C GLN A 95 -11.32 -2.75 5.09
N THR A 96 -11.12 -1.67 4.35
CA THR A 96 -12.00 -1.22 3.26
C THR A 96 -11.28 -1.27 1.90
N GLY A 97 -11.18 -2.48 1.34
CA GLY A 97 -10.87 -2.71 -0.07
C GLY A 97 -9.42 -2.50 -0.53
N GLU A 98 -9.03 -3.27 -1.56
CA GLU A 98 -7.65 -3.38 -2.05
C GLU A 98 -7.13 -2.10 -2.75
N ARG A 99 -7.99 -1.32 -3.41
CA ARG A 99 -7.60 -0.13 -4.18
C ARG A 99 -7.11 1.03 -3.32
N ALA A 100 -7.71 1.24 -2.16
CA ALA A 100 -7.22 2.26 -1.24
C ALA A 100 -5.83 1.89 -0.69
N SER A 101 -5.54 0.59 -0.62
CA SER A 101 -4.28 0.07 -0.08
C SER A 101 -3.09 0.35 -0.99
N THR A 102 -3.29 0.41 -2.31
CA THR A 102 -2.19 0.63 -3.26
C THR A 102 -1.65 2.06 -3.20
N GLU A 103 -2.52 3.06 -3.16
CA GLU A 103 -2.10 4.47 -3.08
C GLU A 103 -1.44 4.79 -1.73
N ASP A 104 -2.05 4.35 -0.62
CA ASP A 104 -1.46 4.54 0.70
C ASP A 104 -0.11 3.78 0.84
N ALA A 105 0.07 2.65 0.14
CA ALA A 105 1.37 1.96 0.07
C ALA A 105 2.43 2.71 -0.73
N LYS A 106 2.05 3.40 -1.83
CA LYS A 106 2.94 4.26 -2.62
C LYS A 106 3.41 5.46 -1.81
N ASP A 107 2.49 6.14 -1.11
CA ASP A 107 2.87 7.26 -0.26
C ASP A 107 3.76 6.81 0.91
N TRP A 108 3.50 5.64 1.47
CA TRP A 108 4.39 5.05 2.47
C TRP A 108 5.76 4.64 1.90
N ALA A 109 5.82 4.19 0.65
CA ALA A 109 7.08 3.94 -0.04
C ALA A 109 7.92 5.22 -0.19
N LYS A 110 7.31 6.38 -0.51
CA LYS A 110 8.01 7.68 -0.59
C LYS A 110 8.66 8.05 0.75
N THR A 111 7.91 7.96 1.86
CA THR A 111 8.45 8.26 3.20
C THR A 111 9.62 7.34 3.56
N ARG A 112 9.51 6.04 3.23
CA ARG A 112 10.59 5.07 3.44
C ARG A 112 11.81 5.39 2.58
N MET A 113 11.61 5.80 1.34
CA MET A 113 12.71 6.17 0.45
C MET A 113 13.43 7.43 0.94
N SER A 114 12.69 8.46 1.37
CA SER A 114 13.27 9.67 1.99
C SER A 114 14.13 9.34 3.22
N ARG A 115 13.65 8.43 4.09
CA ARG A 115 14.43 7.98 5.23
C ARG A 115 15.68 7.19 4.82
N ARG A 116 15.60 6.39 3.76
CA ARG A 116 16.76 5.66 3.21
C ARG A 116 17.81 6.60 2.66
N THR A 117 17.41 7.52 1.79
CA THR A 117 18.34 8.41 1.07
C THR A 117 18.91 9.50 1.95
N GLY A 118 18.13 10.04 2.90
CA GLY A 118 18.64 11.01 3.88
C GLY A 118 19.36 10.31 5.02
N PHE A 119 18.60 9.80 5.99
CA PHE A 119 19.18 9.35 7.25
C PHE A 119 20.05 8.08 7.14
N LEU A 120 19.59 7.03 6.46
CA LEU A 120 20.35 5.77 6.44
C LEU A 120 21.60 5.88 5.58
N THR A 121 21.56 6.59 4.45
CA THR A 121 22.75 6.84 3.64
C THR A 121 23.82 7.51 4.48
N ASP A 122 23.48 8.60 5.17
CA ASP A 122 24.43 9.34 6.01
C ASP A 122 25.00 8.45 7.12
N LEU A 123 24.13 7.70 7.82
CA LEU A 123 24.55 6.79 8.87
C LEU A 123 25.49 5.68 8.36
N ILE A 124 25.20 5.10 7.19
CA ILE A 124 26.05 4.06 6.60
C ILE A 124 27.40 4.67 6.20
N THR A 125 27.39 5.84 5.56
CA THR A 125 28.60 6.57 5.18
C THR A 125 29.46 6.88 6.41
N ASP A 126 28.88 7.37 7.50
CA ASP A 126 29.59 7.66 8.74
C ASP A 126 30.22 6.40 9.36
N ILE A 127 29.47 5.30 9.42
CA ILE A 127 29.96 4.03 9.97
C ILE A 127 31.11 3.48 9.13
N VAL A 128 30.96 3.48 7.80
CA VAL A 128 31.98 2.97 6.88
C VAL A 128 33.24 3.85 6.95
N THR A 129 33.08 5.17 6.97
CA THR A 129 34.20 6.12 7.14
C THR A 129 34.94 5.86 8.44
N ARG A 130 34.22 5.60 9.53
CA ARG A 130 34.85 5.26 10.82
C ARG A 130 35.63 3.96 10.78
N PHE A 131 35.17 2.97 10.02
CA PHE A 131 35.92 1.72 9.80
C PHE A 131 37.19 1.93 8.96
N TRP A 132 37.19 2.90 8.06
CA TRP A 132 38.40 3.33 7.35
C TRP A 132 39.40 4.01 8.29
N GLU A 133 38.94 4.95 9.12
CA GLU A 133 39.79 5.67 10.09
C GLU A 133 40.46 4.73 11.10
N PHE A 134 39.74 3.71 11.56
CA PHE A 134 40.28 2.71 12.47
C PHE A 134 41.10 1.60 11.79
N GLY A 135 41.13 1.55 10.46
CA GLY A 135 41.91 0.58 9.69
C GLY A 135 41.32 -0.83 9.66
N PHE A 136 40.03 -1.01 9.96
CA PHE A 136 39.35 -2.30 9.78
C PHE A 136 39.13 -2.64 8.31
N ILE A 137 38.94 -1.62 7.46
CA ILE A 137 38.71 -1.75 6.02
C ILE A 137 39.67 -0.77 5.31
N PRO A 138 40.33 -1.15 4.21
CA PRO A 138 41.15 -0.23 3.43
C PRO A 138 40.31 0.91 2.83
N PRO A 139 40.86 2.14 2.73
CA PRO A 139 40.16 3.27 2.14
C PRO A 139 39.81 2.98 0.67
N ALA A 140 38.67 3.49 0.21
CA ALA A 140 38.27 3.36 -1.19
C ALA A 140 39.26 4.09 -2.11
N ALA A 141 39.54 3.50 -3.28
CA ALA A 141 40.51 4.04 -4.24
C ALA A 141 40.16 5.44 -4.78
N GLY A 142 38.91 5.90 -4.60
CA GLY A 142 38.46 7.24 -4.97
C GLY A 142 37.89 8.07 -3.81
N GLU A 143 38.05 7.62 -2.55
CA GLU A 143 37.52 8.26 -1.33
C GLU A 143 36.00 8.53 -1.29
N GLU A 144 35.25 8.10 -2.31
CA GLU A 144 33.81 8.27 -2.40
C GLU A 144 33.06 6.98 -2.00
N ILE A 145 32.07 7.13 -1.11
CA ILE A 145 31.15 6.06 -0.72
C ILE A 145 29.80 6.37 -1.37
N THR A 146 29.35 5.52 -2.29
CA THR A 146 28.01 5.60 -2.86
C THR A 146 27.15 4.47 -2.31
N VAL A 147 26.05 4.81 -1.62
CA VAL A 147 25.07 3.83 -1.14
C VAL A 147 23.95 3.69 -2.15
N GLY A 148 23.84 2.51 -2.76
CA GLY A 148 22.74 2.16 -3.67
C GLY A 148 21.53 1.63 -2.91
N TRP A 149 20.35 2.20 -3.17
CA TRP A 149 19.07 1.73 -2.63
C TRP A 149 18.20 1.16 -3.74
N SER A 150 17.49 0.06 -3.46
CA SER A 150 16.39 -0.37 -4.32
C SER A 150 15.27 0.66 -4.30
N ASP A 151 14.82 1.08 -5.48
CA ASP A 151 13.69 2.00 -5.61
C ASP A 151 12.38 1.26 -5.32
N LEU A 152 11.68 1.70 -4.27
CA LEU A 152 10.38 1.15 -3.88
C LEU A 152 9.23 1.70 -4.70
N LEU A 153 9.47 2.79 -5.44
CA LEU A 153 8.49 3.43 -6.33
C LEU A 153 8.64 2.94 -7.77
N ALA A 154 9.70 2.16 -8.05
CA ALA A 154 9.90 1.60 -9.37
C ALA A 154 8.66 0.79 -9.77
N PRO A 155 8.12 1.02 -10.98
CA PRO A 155 6.95 0.30 -11.45
C PRO A 155 7.25 -1.19 -11.42
N SER A 156 6.30 -1.97 -10.93
CA SER A 156 6.43 -3.43 -10.97
C SER A 156 6.58 -3.90 -12.42
N GLN A 157 7.15 -5.09 -12.62
CA GLN A 157 7.28 -5.66 -13.98
C GLN A 157 5.92 -5.72 -14.70
N ALA A 158 4.83 -5.95 -13.98
CA ALA A 158 3.47 -5.91 -14.51
C ALA A 158 3.04 -4.51 -14.97
N GLU A 159 3.36 -3.45 -14.22
CA GLU A 159 3.08 -2.06 -14.61
C GLU A 159 3.93 -1.64 -15.81
N LYS A 160 5.20 -2.07 -15.88
CA LYS A 160 6.07 -1.84 -17.05
C LYS A 160 5.47 -2.47 -18.32
N ILE A 161 5.00 -3.71 -18.23
CA ILE A 161 4.33 -4.39 -19.34
C ILE A 161 3.03 -3.68 -19.72
N ALA A 162 2.23 -3.26 -18.73
CA ALA A 162 0.99 -2.52 -19.01
C ALA A 162 1.24 -1.14 -19.65
N ASN A 163 2.35 -0.48 -19.34
CA ASN A 163 2.76 0.76 -20.00
C ASN A 163 3.18 0.51 -21.45
N MET A 164 3.96 -0.55 -21.71
CA MET A 164 4.30 -0.97 -23.07
C MET A 164 3.05 -1.29 -23.89
N ASP A 165 2.10 -2.03 -23.31
CA ASP A 165 0.83 -2.40 -23.95
C ASP A 165 0.02 -1.16 -24.35
N LYS A 166 -0.11 -0.18 -23.45
CA LYS A 166 -0.80 1.09 -23.75
C LYS A 166 -0.13 1.89 -24.86
N LEU A 167 1.20 1.93 -24.91
CA LEU A 167 1.93 2.64 -25.96
C LEU A 167 1.83 1.91 -27.30
N ALA A 168 1.88 0.58 -27.30
CA ALA A 168 1.60 -0.23 -28.49
C ALA A 168 0.17 0.00 -29.00
N ASP A 169 -0.80 0.09 -28.10
CA ASP A 169 -2.19 0.41 -28.40
C ASP A 169 -2.33 1.78 -29.07
N VAL A 170 -1.59 2.79 -28.58
CA VAL A 170 -1.56 4.13 -29.19
C VAL A 170 -0.89 4.08 -30.56
N ALA A 171 0.18 3.31 -30.74
CA ALA A 171 0.84 3.10 -32.03
C ALA A 171 -0.12 2.48 -33.06
N VAL A 172 -0.90 1.47 -32.68
CA VAL A 172 -1.92 0.84 -33.53
C VAL A 172 -3.04 1.83 -33.86
N LYS A 173 -3.58 2.54 -32.86
CA LYS A 173 -4.67 3.51 -33.06
C LYS A 173 -4.24 4.70 -33.93
N SER A 174 -3.03 5.20 -33.73
CA SER A 174 -2.48 6.30 -34.55
C SER A 174 -2.21 5.87 -35.99
N THR A 175 -1.69 4.66 -36.19
CA THR A 175 -1.51 4.09 -37.54
C THR A 175 -2.84 3.93 -38.26
N ASN A 176 -3.86 3.41 -37.57
CA ASN A 176 -5.21 3.24 -38.14
C ASN A 176 -5.89 4.59 -38.44
N ALA A 177 -5.66 5.62 -37.63
CA ALA A 177 -6.29 6.94 -37.78
C ALA A 177 -5.57 7.87 -38.76
N PHE A 178 -4.24 7.85 -38.77
CA PHE A 178 -3.41 8.84 -39.46
C PHE A 178 -2.47 8.21 -40.50
N GLY A 179 -2.50 6.89 -40.69
CA GLY A 179 -1.64 6.17 -41.65
C GLY A 179 -0.16 6.07 -41.25
N ARG A 180 0.20 6.61 -40.07
CA ARG A 180 1.56 6.57 -39.50
C ARG A 180 1.48 6.37 -37.99
N SER A 181 2.44 5.63 -37.44
CA SER A 181 2.54 5.48 -35.99
C SER A 181 3.00 6.80 -35.37
N ALA A 182 2.34 7.21 -34.29
CA ALA A 182 2.78 8.33 -33.47
C ALA A 182 3.92 7.95 -32.50
N ILE A 183 4.21 6.66 -32.35
CA ILE A 183 5.19 6.12 -31.40
C ILE A 183 6.10 5.13 -32.12
N THR A 184 7.40 5.25 -31.90
CA THR A 184 8.43 4.35 -32.45
C THR A 184 8.60 3.10 -31.59
N GLU A 185 9.13 2.03 -32.16
CA GLU A 185 9.40 0.79 -31.42
C GLU A 185 10.35 1.02 -30.23
N ASN A 186 11.36 1.88 -30.40
CA ASN A 186 12.30 2.21 -29.35
C ASN A 186 11.66 2.99 -28.18
N GLU A 187 10.63 3.81 -28.42
CA GLU A 187 9.87 4.47 -27.36
C GLU A 187 9.02 3.46 -26.54
N ILE A 188 8.46 2.44 -27.19
CA ILE A 188 7.73 1.37 -26.49
C ILE A 188 8.70 0.54 -25.64
N ARG A 189 9.87 0.19 -26.19
CA ARG A 189 10.90 -0.57 -25.46
C ARG A 189 11.47 0.23 -24.29
N ALA A 190 11.69 1.53 -24.47
CA ALA A 190 12.16 2.42 -23.41
C ALA A 190 11.17 2.49 -22.24
N ALA A 191 9.86 2.50 -22.51
CA ALA A 191 8.84 2.48 -21.45
C ALA A 191 8.81 1.18 -20.64
N GLY A 192 9.33 0.08 -21.19
CA GLY A 192 9.55 -1.18 -20.49
C GLY A 192 10.94 -1.33 -19.85
N GLU A 193 11.79 -0.30 -19.92
CA GLU A 193 13.22 -0.36 -19.60
C GLU A 193 13.97 -1.47 -20.36
N LEU A 194 13.49 -1.85 -21.54
CA LEU A 194 14.17 -2.79 -22.42
C LEU A 194 15.23 -2.05 -23.23
N GLN A 195 16.32 -2.74 -23.55
CA GLN A 195 17.38 -2.18 -24.37
C GLN A 195 16.82 -1.80 -25.76
N ALA A 196 17.13 -0.56 -26.18
CA ALA A 196 16.77 -0.05 -27.49
C ALA A 196 17.36 -0.96 -28.58
N LEU A 197 16.59 -1.18 -29.64
CA LEU A 197 17.14 -1.79 -30.83
C LEU A 197 17.98 -0.75 -31.55
N PRO A 198 19.09 -1.15 -32.21
CA PRO A 198 19.81 -0.23 -33.08
C PRO A 198 18.81 0.37 -34.07
N GLU A 199 18.78 1.70 -34.17
CA GLU A 199 17.97 2.37 -35.17
C GLU A 199 18.40 1.85 -36.53
N LEU A 200 17.47 1.22 -37.24
CA LEU A 200 17.63 1.03 -38.67
C LEU A 200 17.59 2.45 -39.21
N ASP A 201 18.74 2.99 -39.64
CA ASP A 201 18.76 4.19 -40.45
C ASP A 201 17.69 4.01 -41.52
N ASP A 202 16.73 4.94 -41.59
CA ASP A 202 15.80 4.99 -42.71
C ASP A 202 16.67 4.87 -43.96
N GLU A 203 16.60 3.73 -44.65
CA GLU A 203 17.34 3.53 -45.89
C GLU A 203 16.90 4.70 -46.78
N VAL A 204 17.78 5.69 -46.89
CA VAL A 204 17.66 6.74 -47.89
C VAL A 204 17.43 5.95 -49.18
N PRO A 205 16.26 6.07 -49.82
CA PRO A 205 15.97 5.28 -51.00
C PRO A 205 17.15 5.50 -51.94
N PRO A 206 17.83 4.44 -52.43
CA PRO A 206 19.02 4.62 -53.21
C PRO A 206 18.69 5.55 -54.38
N ASP A 207 19.32 6.74 -54.35
CA ASP A 207 19.22 7.74 -55.39
C ASP A 207 19.70 7.10 -56.68
N GLY A 208 18.76 6.68 -57.52
CA GLY A 208 19.05 5.74 -58.59
C GLY A 208 17.85 5.14 -59.31
N ASN A 209 16.61 5.36 -58.85
CA ASN A 209 15.45 4.97 -59.63
C ASN A 209 15.18 6.01 -60.74
N LYS A 210 16.04 6.03 -61.76
CA LYS A 210 15.60 6.47 -63.09
C LYS A 210 14.40 5.58 -63.44
N PRO A 211 13.22 6.13 -63.75
CA PRO A 211 12.09 5.30 -64.13
C PRO A 211 12.52 4.42 -65.31
N LYS A 212 12.42 3.10 -65.15
CA LYS A 212 12.57 2.17 -66.27
C LYS A 212 11.56 2.61 -67.34
N PRO A 213 11.95 2.68 -68.62
CA PRO A 213 11.00 3.02 -69.67
C PRO A 213 9.88 1.98 -69.65
N ASP A 214 8.64 2.47 -69.64
CA ASP A 214 7.43 1.65 -69.71
C ASP A 214 7.49 0.79 -70.99
N PRO A 215 7.41 -0.55 -70.90
CA PRO A 215 7.48 -1.43 -72.07
C PRO A 215 6.27 -1.32 -73.01
N LEU A 216 5.30 -0.45 -72.72
CA LEU A 216 4.14 -0.16 -73.57
C LEU A 216 4.16 1.23 -74.23
N ALA A 217 5.24 2.01 -74.12
CA ALA A 217 5.36 3.25 -74.87
C ALA A 217 5.72 2.97 -76.34
N ASP A 218 4.81 3.30 -77.25
CA ASP A 218 5.03 3.22 -78.71
C ASP A 218 6.24 4.09 -79.13
N PRO A 219 7.08 3.64 -80.08
CA PRO A 219 8.22 4.42 -80.52
C PRO A 219 7.75 5.57 -81.41
N GLU A 220 7.70 6.78 -80.85
CA GLU A 220 7.62 7.99 -81.66
C GLU A 220 8.92 8.20 -82.44
N SER A 221 8.70 8.48 -83.73
CA SER A 221 9.66 8.56 -84.83
C SER A 221 10.84 9.50 -84.60
N GLU A 222 12.01 9.06 -85.05
CA GLU A 222 13.20 9.88 -85.27
C GLU A 222 12.87 11.12 -86.11
N ALA A 223 12.98 12.31 -85.50
CA ALA A 223 13.03 13.58 -86.21
C ALA A 223 14.40 14.25 -85.97
N GLU A 224 15.25 14.08 -86.98
CA GLU A 224 16.24 15.00 -87.51
C GLU A 224 17.23 15.73 -86.57
N LYS A 225 18.50 15.36 -86.76
CA LYS A 225 19.69 16.18 -86.47
C LYS A 225 19.58 17.55 -87.15
N SER A 226 19.77 18.62 -86.38
CA SER A 226 20.33 19.87 -86.89
C SER A 226 21.40 20.34 -85.90
N GLY A 227 22.61 20.50 -86.41
CA GLY A 227 23.83 20.66 -85.62
C GLY A 227 24.08 22.08 -85.16
N ASP A 228 24.96 22.19 -84.16
CA ASP A 228 25.83 23.34 -84.07
C ASP A 228 27.18 22.93 -83.48
N THR A 229 28.24 23.28 -84.19
CA THR A 229 29.64 22.96 -83.92
C THR A 229 30.26 24.04 -83.06
N ALA A 230 30.92 23.64 -81.98
CA ALA A 230 31.82 24.50 -81.22
C ALA A 230 33.04 24.91 -82.08
N VAL A 231 33.45 26.18 -82.00
CA VAL A 231 34.84 26.59 -82.27
C VAL A 231 35.25 27.65 -81.24
N GLU A 232 36.38 27.38 -80.59
CA GLU A 232 37.14 28.26 -79.70
C GLU A 232 37.73 29.48 -80.45
N SER A 233 37.64 30.66 -79.83
CA SER A 233 38.64 31.74 -79.70
C SER A 233 37.98 33.12 -79.62
#